data_AF-A0A418YRH1-F1
#
_entry.id   AF-A0A418YRH1-F1
#
_cell.length_a   1.000
_cell.length_b   1.000
_cell.length_c   1.000
_cell.angle_alpha   90.00
_cell.angle_beta   90.00
_cell.angle_gamma   90.00
#
_symmetry.space_group_name_H-M   'P 1'
#
loop_
_entity.id
_entity.type
_entity.pdbx_description
1 polymer ?
#
loop_
_entity_poly.entity_id
_entity_poly.type
_entity_poly.pdbx_seq_one_letter_code
_entity_poly.pdbx_strand_id
1 'polypeptide(L)'
;MDEQLRSPAYIHQLAARMKDEGITRMSGFLFLMETLFDFRDDGGMVLDGEGQSIDLHDDVIEDAYAWEVTFSWNTDMQVFAERLPLRRVKSSLIARLRLWDAAYRISGRPITIE
;
A
#
# COMPACT_ATOMS: atom_id res chain seq x y z
N MET A 1 7.06 9.92 8.25
CA MET A 1 6.22 9.36 7.17
C MET A 1 5.50 8.09 7.61
N ASP A 2 6.19 7.14 8.23
CA ASP A 2 5.56 5.88 8.68
C ASP A 2 4.40 6.05 9.67
N GLU A 3 4.49 7.03 10.57
CA GLU A 3 3.39 7.34 11.48
C GLU A 3 2.13 7.84 10.76
N GLN A 4 2.32 8.54 9.63
CA GLN A 4 1.23 9.04 8.80
C GLN A 4 0.60 7.89 8.01
N LEU A 5 1.40 7.01 7.40
CA LEU A 5 0.91 5.81 6.69
C LEU A 5 0.10 4.90 7.61
N ARG A 6 0.47 4.84 8.90
CA ARG A 6 -0.22 4.04 9.91
C ARG A 6 -1.39 4.76 10.58
N SER A 7 -1.63 6.02 10.24
CA SER A 7 -2.71 6.80 10.83
C SER A 7 -4.08 6.26 10.37
N PRO A 8 -5.11 6.28 11.24
CA PRO A 8 -6.45 5.87 10.84
C PRO A 8 -6.97 6.60 9.60
N ALA A 9 -6.65 7.89 9.46
CA ALA A 9 -7.09 8.72 8.35
C ALA A 9 -6.48 8.28 7.03
N TYR A 10 -5.16 8.02 6.98
CA TYR A 10 -4.53 7.48 5.78
C TYR A 10 -5.13 6.14 5.36
N ILE A 11 -5.33 5.24 6.32
CA ILE A 11 -5.82 3.89 6.05
C ILE A 11 -7.25 3.93 5.54
N HIS A 12 -8.08 4.79 6.11
CA HIS A 12 -9.44 5.02 5.61
C HIS A 12 -9.42 5.52 4.17
N GLN A 13 -8.55 6.48 3.84
CA GLN A 13 -8.45 7.02 2.48
C GLN A 13 -7.90 6.01 1.47
N LEU A 14 -6.87 5.26 1.85
CA LEU A 14 -6.35 4.15 1.04
C LEU A 14 -7.45 3.11 0.79
N ALA A 15 -8.21 2.75 1.83
CA ALA A 15 -9.30 1.79 1.75
C ALA A 15 -10.46 2.27 0.87
N ALA A 16 -10.88 3.52 1.04
CA ALA A 16 -11.88 4.15 0.19
C ALA A 16 -11.46 4.10 -1.28
N ARG A 17 -10.21 4.47 -1.59
CA ARG A 17 -9.69 4.41 -2.95
C ARG A 17 -9.69 2.99 -3.51
N MET A 18 -9.18 2.02 -2.74
CA MET A 18 -9.16 0.62 -3.15
C MET A 18 -10.58 0.10 -3.43
N LYS A 19 -11.57 0.50 -2.62
CA LYS A 19 -12.97 0.13 -2.82
C LYS A 19 -13.57 0.77 -4.08
N ASP A 20 -13.34 2.06 -4.29
CA ASP A 20 -13.84 2.80 -5.46
C ASP A 20 -13.25 2.26 -6.77
N GLU A 21 -11.99 1.84 -6.76
CA GLU A 21 -11.30 1.22 -7.90
C GLU A 21 -11.65 -0.28 -8.07
N GLY A 22 -12.48 -0.85 -7.19
CA GLY A 22 -12.85 -2.27 -7.25
C GLY A 22 -11.66 -3.21 -7.04
N ILE A 23 -10.66 -2.81 -6.26
CA ILE A 23 -9.45 -3.58 -6.01
C ILE A 23 -9.81 -4.87 -5.26
N THR A 24 -9.51 -5.98 -5.92
CA THR A 24 -9.56 -7.34 -5.38
C THR A 24 -8.16 -7.77 -4.96
N ARG A 25 -8.03 -8.96 -4.38
CA ARG A 25 -6.71 -9.55 -4.08
C ARG A 25 -5.83 -9.61 -5.32
N MET A 26 -6.35 -10.18 -6.40
CA MET A 26 -5.58 -10.41 -7.62
C MET A 26 -5.29 -9.09 -8.32
N SER A 27 -6.29 -8.22 -8.49
CA SER A 27 -6.07 -6.93 -9.16
C SER A 27 -5.18 -6.00 -8.34
N GLY A 28 -5.21 -6.06 -7.01
CA GLY A 28 -4.28 -5.32 -6.17
C GLY A 28 -2.84 -5.82 -6.28
N PHE A 29 -2.63 -7.14 -6.34
CA PHE A 29 -1.32 -7.72 -6.59
C PHE A 29 -0.78 -7.30 -7.96
N LEU A 30 -1.58 -7.45 -9.02
CA LEU A 30 -1.21 -7.03 -10.38
C LEU A 30 -0.90 -5.53 -10.44
N PHE A 31 -1.73 -4.70 -9.83
CA PHE A 31 -1.49 -3.25 -9.77
C PHE A 31 -0.15 -2.90 -9.11
N LEU A 32 0.18 -3.53 -7.98
CA LEU A 32 1.47 -3.30 -7.31
C LEU A 32 2.64 -3.80 -8.16
N MET A 33 2.54 -5.00 -8.75
CA MET A 33 3.56 -5.58 -9.61
C MET A 33 3.85 -4.68 -10.81
N GLU A 34 2.82 -4.38 -11.61
CA GLU A 34 2.94 -3.56 -12.81
C GLU A 34 3.49 -2.18 -12.45
N THR A 35 2.87 -1.49 -11.49
CA THR A 35 3.26 -0.10 -11.19
C THR A 35 4.68 0.01 -10.64
N LEU A 36 5.08 -0.89 -9.72
CA LEU A 36 6.39 -0.80 -9.07
C LEU A 36 7.51 -1.31 -9.96
N PHE A 37 7.30 -2.42 -10.67
CA PHE A 37 8.34 -3.00 -11.51
C PHE A 37 8.49 -2.27 -12.84
N ASP A 38 7.42 -1.79 -13.48
CA ASP A 38 7.56 -0.92 -14.65
C ASP A 38 8.35 0.36 -14.28
N PHE A 39 8.04 0.96 -13.13
CA PHE A 39 8.76 2.13 -12.65
C PHE A 39 10.24 1.84 -12.36
N ARG A 40 10.56 0.68 -11.77
CA ARG A 40 11.94 0.25 -11.53
C ARG A 40 12.68 0.02 -12.84
N ASP A 41 12.04 -0.68 -13.79
CA ASP A 41 12.65 -1.07 -15.07
C ASP A 41 12.89 0.16 -15.97
N ASP A 42 12.08 1.22 -15.82
CA ASP A 42 12.31 2.54 -16.40
C ASP A 42 13.41 3.37 -15.68
N GLY A 43 14.07 2.81 -14.66
CA GLY A 43 15.15 3.44 -13.90
C GLY A 43 14.69 4.29 -12.71
N GLY A 44 13.42 4.18 -12.32
CA GLY A 44 12.84 4.82 -11.15
C GLY A 44 13.34 4.21 -9.84
N MET A 45 13.41 5.04 -8.79
CA MET A 45 13.77 4.61 -7.44
C MET A 45 12.68 5.01 -6.47
N VAL A 46 12.18 4.04 -5.69
CA VAL A 46 11.24 4.32 -4.60
C VAL A 46 12.03 4.70 -3.37
N LEU A 47 11.78 5.90 -2.84
CA LEU A 47 12.39 6.39 -1.61
C LEU A 47 11.39 6.33 -0.47
N ASP A 48 11.87 5.99 0.72
CA ASP A 48 11.09 6.13 1.93
C ASP A 48 11.10 7.58 2.47
N GLY A 49 10.51 7.77 3.65
CA GLY A 49 10.34 9.09 4.25
C GLY A 49 11.62 9.71 4.77
N GLU A 50 12.70 8.93 4.81
CA GLU A 50 14.05 9.35 5.20
C GLU A 50 14.95 9.51 3.96
N GLY A 51 14.39 9.35 2.76
CA GLY A 51 15.15 9.40 1.51
C GLY A 51 15.97 8.13 1.24
N GLN A 52 15.75 7.05 2.00
CA GLN A 52 16.42 5.77 1.77
C GLN A 52 15.71 5.01 0.66
N SER A 53 16.49 4.35 -0.21
CA SER A 53 15.93 3.53 -1.27
C SER A 53 15.21 2.32 -0.67
N ILE A 54 13.97 2.10 -1.10
CA ILE A 54 13.28 0.83 -0.94
C ILE A 54 13.76 -0.06 -2.08
N ASP A 55 14.41 -1.16 -1.75
CA ASP A 55 14.85 -2.14 -2.74
C ASP A 55 13.64 -2.90 -3.30
N LEU A 56 13.34 -2.69 -4.58
CA LEU A 56 12.28 -3.39 -5.29
C LEU A 56 12.85 -4.67 -5.90
N HIS A 57 13.21 -5.64 -5.07
CA HIS A 57 13.58 -6.98 -5.53
C HIS A 57 12.33 -7.77 -5.96
N ASP A 58 12.53 -8.87 -6.69
CA ASP A 58 11.44 -9.59 -7.37
C ASP A 58 10.37 -10.12 -6.40
N ASP A 59 10.75 -10.45 -5.17
CA ASP A 59 9.85 -10.96 -4.13
C ASP A 59 9.31 -9.87 -3.16
N VAL A 60 9.54 -8.58 -3.42
CA VAL A 60 9.26 -7.49 -2.45
C VAL A 60 7.79 -7.43 -2.02
N ILE A 61 6.88 -7.74 -2.94
CA ILE A 61 5.44 -7.80 -2.65
C ILE A 61 5.13 -9.04 -1.81
N GLU A 62 5.72 -10.19 -2.11
CA GLU A 62 5.53 -11.40 -1.31
C GLU A 62 6.05 -11.22 0.12
N ASP A 63 7.21 -10.60 0.28
CA ASP A 63 7.80 -10.29 1.59
C ASP A 63 6.96 -9.29 2.39
N ALA A 64 6.43 -8.25 1.74
CA ALA A 64 5.55 -7.27 2.38
C ALA A 64 4.19 -7.86 2.80
N TYR A 65 3.76 -8.94 2.13
CA TYR A 65 2.56 -9.68 2.52
C TYR A 65 2.87 -10.84 3.47
N ALA A 66 4.13 -11.26 3.58
CA ALA A 66 4.58 -12.45 4.29
C ALA A 66 3.74 -13.70 3.91
N TRP A 67 3.83 -14.75 4.72
CA TRP A 67 2.90 -15.89 4.68
C TRP A 67 1.48 -15.49 5.17
N GLU A 68 0.92 -14.33 4.79
CA GLU A 68 -0.50 -14.06 5.01
C GLU A 68 -1.35 -14.94 4.08
N VAL A 69 -1.52 -16.18 4.55
CA VAL A 69 -2.59 -17.13 4.20
C VAL A 69 -3.97 -16.57 4.65
N THR A 70 -3.99 -15.53 5.48
CA THR A 70 -5.22 -14.93 6.01
C THR A 70 -5.78 -13.87 5.08
N PHE A 71 -6.96 -14.17 4.55
CA PHE A 71 -7.91 -13.32 3.81
C PHE A 71 -8.25 -11.95 4.48
N SER A 72 -7.58 -11.59 5.57
CA SER A 72 -7.90 -10.44 6.42
C SER A 72 -7.60 -9.12 5.76
N TRP A 73 -6.47 -8.93 5.04
CA TRP A 73 -6.14 -7.60 4.50
C TRP A 73 -7.26 -6.99 3.65
N ASN A 74 -7.68 -7.68 2.59
CA ASN A 74 -8.73 -7.12 1.72
C ASN A 74 -10.06 -6.97 2.45
N THR A 75 -10.39 -7.91 3.35
CA THR A 75 -11.60 -7.84 4.17
C THR A 75 -11.56 -6.63 5.11
N ASP A 76 -10.42 -6.41 5.77
CA ASP A 76 -10.16 -5.28 6.66
C ASP A 76 -10.23 -3.96 5.88
N MET A 77 -9.68 -3.92 4.66
CA MET A 77 -9.77 -2.75 3.79
C MET A 77 -11.21 -2.45 3.37
N GLN A 78 -12.07 -3.45 3.14
CA GLN A 78 -13.50 -3.17 2.89
C GLN A 78 -14.17 -2.53 4.10
N VAL A 79 -13.86 -3.00 5.32
CA VAL A 79 -14.37 -2.39 6.56
C VAL A 79 -13.82 -0.98 6.76
N PHE A 80 -12.52 -0.78 6.51
CA PHE A 80 -11.87 0.51 6.68
C PHE A 80 -12.31 1.54 5.64
N ALA A 81 -12.80 1.12 4.48
CA ALA A 81 -13.39 2.00 3.48
C ALA A 81 -14.71 2.60 3.98
N GLU A 82 -15.47 1.86 4.80
CA GLU A 82 -16.76 2.30 5.32
C GLU A 82 -16.64 3.00 6.68
N ARG A 83 -15.56 2.74 7.41
CA ARG A 83 -15.37 3.24 8.77
C ARG A 83 -13.91 3.51 9.09
N LEU A 84 -13.65 4.65 9.70
CA LEU A 84 -12.33 4.99 10.23
C LEU A 84 -11.83 3.92 11.23
N PRO A 85 -10.59 3.41 11.09
CA PRO A 85 -9.99 2.52 12.08
C PRO A 85 -9.95 3.15 13.47
N LEU A 86 -10.30 2.38 14.51
CA LEU A 86 -10.26 2.89 15.89
C LEU A 86 -8.83 3.09 16.44
N ARG A 87 -7.84 2.43 15.82
CA ARG A 87 -6.45 2.42 16.27
C ARG A 87 -5.53 2.53 15.07
N ARG A 88 -4.33 3.04 15.31
CA ARG A 88 -3.23 2.97 14.33
C ARG A 88 -2.96 1.51 13.99
N VAL A 89 -2.62 1.25 12.73
CA VAL A 89 -2.31 -0.11 12.28
C VAL A 89 -0.98 -0.57 12.87
N LYS A 90 -0.82 -1.89 12.99
CA LYS A 90 0.40 -2.51 13.51
C LYS A 90 1.60 -2.14 12.63
N SER A 91 2.77 -1.96 13.26
CA SER A 91 4.02 -1.67 12.54
C SER A 91 4.39 -2.76 11.53
N SER A 92 3.95 -4.00 11.77
CA SER A 92 4.17 -5.13 10.85
C SER A 92 3.58 -4.92 9.46
N LEU A 93 2.63 -4.00 9.28
CA LEU A 93 2.03 -3.68 7.99
C LEU A 93 2.73 -2.53 7.27
N ILE A 94 3.81 -1.97 7.84
CA ILE A 94 4.43 -0.76 7.27
C ILE A 94 5.01 -0.99 5.87
N ALA A 95 5.66 -2.13 5.63
CA ALA A 95 6.21 -2.45 4.31
C ALA A 95 5.11 -2.45 3.24
N ARG A 96 4.01 -3.14 3.51
CA ARG A 96 2.82 -3.16 2.64
C ARG A 96 2.26 -1.77 2.38
N LEU A 97 2.12 -0.95 3.43
CA LEU A 97 1.62 0.41 3.30
C LEU A 97 2.55 1.29 2.46
N ARG A 98 3.87 1.13 2.59
CA ARG A 98 4.86 1.83 1.75
C ARG A 98 4.73 1.45 0.28
N LEU A 99 4.51 0.17 -0.04
CA LEU A 99 4.29 -0.28 -1.42
C LEU A 99 3.04 0.33 -2.04
N TRP A 100 1.93 0.34 -1.31
CA TRP A 100 0.69 0.98 -1.77
C TRP A 100 0.84 2.50 -1.95
N ASP A 101 1.49 3.17 -1.00
CA ASP A 101 1.76 4.61 -1.10
C ASP A 101 2.61 4.93 -2.33
N ALA A 102 3.68 4.16 -2.55
CA ALA A 102 4.56 4.29 -3.70
C ALA A 102 3.80 4.07 -5.02
N ALA A 103 3.03 2.99 -5.14
CA ALA A 103 2.27 2.69 -6.35
C ALA A 103 1.23 3.78 -6.69
N TYR A 104 0.50 4.30 -5.70
CA TYR A 104 -0.44 5.40 -5.94
C TYR A 104 0.26 6.71 -6.32
N ARG A 105 1.45 7.00 -5.77
CA ARG A 105 2.25 8.16 -6.19
C ARG A 105 2.79 8.03 -7.60
N ILE A 106 3.36 6.87 -7.94
CA ILE A 106 3.91 6.57 -9.28
C ILE A 106 2.81 6.69 -10.33
N SER A 107 1.62 6.13 -10.05
CA SER A 107 0.47 6.22 -10.95
C SER A 107 -0.21 7.61 -10.99
N GLY A 108 0.39 8.64 -10.39
CA GLY A 108 -0.09 10.02 -10.44
C GLY A 108 -1.36 10.28 -9.61
N ARG A 109 -1.69 9.39 -8.68
CA ARG A 109 -2.94 9.40 -7.90
C ARG A 109 -2.68 9.28 -6.40
N PRO A 110 -1.85 10.15 -5.80
CA PRO A 110 -1.42 10.02 -4.41
C PRO A 110 -2.61 9.98 -3.45
N ILE A 111 -2.47 9.20 -2.37
CA ILE A 111 -3.46 9.17 -1.28
C ILE A 111 -3.30 10.44 -0.45
N THR A 112 -4.34 11.25 -0.40
CA THR A 112 -4.39 12.50 0.38
C THR A 112 -5.23 12.30 1.62
N ILE A 113 -4.75 12.82 2.75
CA ILE A 113 -5.51 12.90 3.99
C ILE A 113 -6.08 14.31 4.06
N GLU A 114 -7.41 14.43 3.99
CA GLU A 114 -8.13 15.68 4.24
C GLU A 114 -8.15 16.04 5.73
#